data_AF-A0A8C5MID2-F1
#
_entry.id   AF-A0A8C5MID2-F1
#
_cell.length_a   1.000
_cell.length_b   1.000
_cell.length_c   1.000
_cell.angle_alpha   90.00
_cell.angle_beta   90.00
_cell.angle_gamma   90.00
#
_symmetry.space_group_name_H-M   'P 1'
#
loop_
_entity.id
_entity.type
_entity.pdbx_description
1 polymer ?
#
loop_
_entity_poly.entity_id
_entity_poly.type
_entity_poly.pdbx_seq_one_letter_code
_entity_poly.pdbx_strand_id
1 'polypeptide(L)'
;MNKRRFAPQGEFIEDVLCHWYGEYELLEKHHSYIQWLFPLREQGRNEHAKPLTISEIEIMKNTAEIQHRLRRAYKLMLNFFSVKLVGEEEIEVIRDSNFSTRFSNLNTNTHNNLRITRIVKSMGELGAAQYQAPLVKFFLKEILVEDQLQNMKGSALKYFLPAVKNDHERDALSEYVLKHRISKNTKRLLPVVTSLLPTPITHWTPAYSEKEKKWLSEEPGEYREDGWYQLENERIVLPATLAPEIVQALHSRTHGGKTAMEQQLEPYFYVPGVTAICKAIAHQYVTCATNNPRQGIVRPPGILSVGLSPMSSLQIDFTVLPPCKGYKYLLVLACTLTGWVEAYPTRTEKTAEVVRCLMREIIPRYGLP
;
A
#
# COMPACT_ATOMS: atom_id res chain seq x y z
N MET A 1 4.33 20.88 35.72
CA MET A 1 4.96 20.56 34.40
C MET A 1 4.74 21.75 33.44
N ASN A 2 4.96 21.64 32.11
CA ASN A 2 4.72 22.74 31.11
C ASN A 2 5.71 23.94 31.11
N LYS A 3 7.03 23.68 31.04
CA LYS A 3 8.08 24.73 31.07
C LYS A 3 8.70 25.08 29.72
N ARG A 4 8.32 24.39 28.64
CA ARG A 4 8.88 24.58 27.29
C ARG A 4 7.76 24.67 26.26
N ARG A 5 7.94 25.57 25.31
CA ARG A 5 7.12 25.69 24.11
C ARG A 5 7.47 24.60 23.11
N PHE A 6 6.52 24.25 22.24
CA PHE A 6 6.81 23.37 21.11
C PHE A 6 7.80 24.05 20.15
N ALA A 7 8.89 23.37 19.83
CA ALA A 7 9.81 23.78 18.77
C ALA A 7 9.36 23.18 17.41
N PRO A 8 9.64 23.81 16.25
CA PRO A 8 10.46 25.02 16.07
C PRO A 8 9.75 26.34 16.40
N GLN A 9 8.42 26.39 16.26
CA GLN A 9 7.57 27.54 16.62
C GLN A 9 6.26 26.99 17.18
N GLY A 10 5.89 27.38 18.39
CA GLY A 10 4.67 26.89 19.02
C GLY A 10 4.42 27.43 20.44
N GLU A 11 3.32 26.99 21.01
CA GLU A 11 2.82 27.42 22.31
C GLU A 11 3.17 26.41 23.40
N PHE A 12 2.79 26.73 24.63
CA PHE A 12 2.84 25.77 25.71
C PHE A 12 1.70 24.74 25.57
N ILE A 13 1.88 23.54 26.14
CA ILE A 13 0.86 22.49 26.02
C ILE A 13 -0.48 22.93 26.59
N GLU A 14 -0.48 23.69 27.70
CA GLU A 14 -1.71 24.19 28.30
C GLU A 14 -2.42 25.22 27.42
N ASP A 15 -1.68 26.10 26.73
CA ASP A 15 -2.28 27.10 25.86
C ASP A 15 -3.02 26.43 24.71
N VAL A 16 -2.39 25.42 24.09
CA VAL A 16 -3.03 24.61 23.04
C VAL A 16 -4.27 23.91 23.57
N LEU A 17 -4.17 23.26 24.73
CA LEU A 17 -5.29 22.50 25.30
C LEU A 17 -6.43 23.38 25.84
N CYS A 18 -6.20 24.67 26.08
CA CYS A 18 -7.22 25.62 26.56
C CYS A 18 -7.87 26.42 25.43
N HIS A 19 -7.09 26.83 24.42
CA HIS A 19 -7.54 27.84 23.46
C HIS A 19 -7.75 27.30 22.04
N TRP A 20 -7.21 26.13 21.68
CA TRP A 20 -7.29 25.63 20.31
C TRP A 20 -8.50 24.70 20.07
N TYR A 21 -9.36 24.52 21.07
CA TYR A 21 -10.59 23.74 20.91
C TYR A 21 -11.55 24.48 19.97
N GLY A 22 -11.99 23.84 18.89
CA GLY A 22 -12.80 24.48 17.84
C GLY A 22 -11.99 25.28 16.79
N GLU A 23 -10.70 25.52 17.01
CA GLU A 23 -9.82 26.27 16.08
C GLU A 23 -9.30 25.36 14.94
N TYR A 24 -10.21 24.92 14.06
CA TYR A 24 -9.91 23.90 13.06
C TYR A 24 -8.87 24.34 12.01
N GLU A 25 -8.92 25.59 11.57
CA GLU A 25 -7.93 26.09 10.60
C GLU A 25 -6.52 26.13 11.18
N LEU A 26 -6.41 26.53 12.46
CA LEU A 26 -5.15 26.58 13.18
C LEU A 26 -4.55 25.18 13.32
N LEU A 27 -5.38 24.21 13.74
CA LEU A 27 -4.98 22.80 13.85
C LEU A 27 -4.64 22.15 12.50
N GLU A 28 -5.29 22.58 11.41
CA GLU A 28 -4.96 22.10 10.07
C GLU A 28 -3.59 22.63 9.63
N LYS A 29 -3.38 23.95 9.67
CA LYS A 29 -2.18 24.66 9.17
C LYS A 29 -0.94 24.37 10.00
N HIS A 30 -1.05 24.25 11.33
CA HIS A 30 0.09 23.97 12.18
C HIS A 30 0.30 22.45 12.32
N HIS A 31 1.51 21.98 12.03
CA HIS A 31 1.85 20.55 12.14
C HIS A 31 2.79 20.23 13.31
N SER A 32 3.40 21.24 13.94
CA SER A 32 4.46 21.05 14.94
C SER A 32 3.96 20.40 16.23
N TYR A 33 2.70 20.64 16.62
CA TYR A 33 2.14 20.27 17.93
C TYR A 33 1.90 18.77 18.11
N ILE A 34 1.55 18.04 17.04
CA ILE A 34 0.98 16.69 17.16
C ILE A 34 1.95 15.73 17.85
N GLN A 35 3.25 15.91 17.65
CA GLN A 35 4.28 15.05 18.22
C GLN A 35 4.56 15.33 19.70
N TRP A 36 4.25 16.54 20.16
CA TRP A 36 4.35 16.93 21.55
C TRP A 36 3.11 16.52 22.35
N LEU A 37 1.93 16.59 21.73
CA LEU A 37 0.68 16.12 22.35
C LEU A 37 0.63 14.58 22.43
N PHE A 38 1.13 13.90 21.39
CA PHE A 38 1.12 12.44 21.28
C PHE A 38 2.54 11.94 21.02
N PRO A 39 3.41 11.95 22.04
CA PRO A 39 4.79 11.49 21.92
C PRO A 39 4.85 9.96 21.80
N LEU A 40 5.93 9.48 21.17
CA LEU A 40 6.16 8.07 20.81
C LEU A 40 7.65 7.75 20.89
N ARG A 41 7.98 6.46 20.94
CA ARG A 41 9.37 5.97 20.77
C ARG A 41 9.90 6.08 19.34
N GLU A 42 9.01 6.29 18.37
CA GLU A 42 9.35 6.48 16.96
C GLU A 42 9.49 7.97 16.62
N GLN A 43 10.55 8.33 15.89
CA GLN A 43 10.74 9.69 15.39
C GLN A 43 9.64 10.07 14.38
N GLY A 44 9.06 11.25 14.55
CA GLY A 44 8.09 11.81 13.62
C GLY A 44 8.68 12.91 12.73
N ARG A 45 7.82 13.64 12.02
CA ARG A 45 8.20 14.69 11.05
C ARG A 45 8.89 15.92 11.67
N ASN A 46 8.52 16.28 12.90
CA ASN A 46 9.15 17.32 13.70
C ASN A 46 10.37 16.74 14.44
N GLU A 47 11.57 17.11 13.98
CA GLU A 47 12.86 16.66 14.54
C GLU A 47 13.11 17.17 15.97
N HIS A 48 12.45 18.26 16.38
CA HIS A 48 12.61 18.81 17.72
C HIS A 48 11.84 18.03 18.79
N ALA A 49 10.78 17.30 18.39
CA ALA A 49 10.02 16.44 19.28
C ALA A 49 10.74 15.09 19.40
N LYS A 50 11.60 14.97 20.42
CA LYS A 50 12.43 13.78 20.64
C LYS A 50 11.58 12.53 20.92
N PRO A 51 12.00 11.34 20.47
CA PRO A 51 11.32 10.11 20.79
C PRO A 51 11.46 9.79 22.28
N LEU A 52 10.42 9.16 22.84
CA LEU A 52 10.43 8.75 24.24
C LEU A 52 11.33 7.55 24.48
N THR A 53 11.94 7.53 25.65
CA THR A 53 12.59 6.36 26.23
C THR A 53 11.57 5.49 26.98
N ILE A 54 11.93 4.24 27.27
CA ILE A 54 11.07 3.31 28.01
C ILE A 54 10.81 3.82 29.44
N SER A 55 11.83 4.40 30.08
CA SER A 55 11.69 4.98 31.43
C SER A 55 10.77 6.20 31.44
N GLU A 56 10.85 7.08 30.45
CA GLU A 56 9.94 8.22 30.32
C GLU A 56 8.49 7.75 30.14
N ILE A 57 8.25 6.73 29.31
CA ILE A 57 6.91 6.15 29.14
C ILE A 57 6.36 5.64 30.47
N GLU A 58 7.17 4.95 31.25
CA GLU A 58 6.74 4.42 32.54
C GLU A 58 6.39 5.55 33.52
N ILE A 59 7.18 6.63 33.54
CA ILE A 59 6.85 7.83 34.33
C ILE A 59 5.53 8.45 33.84
N MET A 60 5.35 8.59 32.53
CA MET A 60 4.16 9.22 31.93
C MET A 60 2.88 8.42 32.18
N LYS A 61 2.95 7.09 32.16
CA LYS A 61 1.83 6.20 32.54
C LYS A 61 1.37 6.43 33.97
N ASN A 62 2.32 6.56 34.89
CA ASN A 62 2.05 6.66 36.32
C ASN A 62 1.84 8.11 36.81
N THR A 63 1.88 9.10 35.92
CA THR A 63 1.68 10.52 36.28
C THR A 63 0.28 11.01 35.91
N ALA A 64 -0.56 11.24 36.94
CA ALA A 64 -1.95 11.68 36.76
C ALA A 64 -2.09 12.98 35.94
N GLU A 65 -1.20 13.96 36.15
CA GLU A 65 -1.21 15.24 35.41
C GLU A 65 -0.96 15.03 33.90
N ILE A 66 -0.09 14.08 33.53
CA ILE A 66 0.22 13.76 32.13
C ILE A 66 -0.95 13.00 31.49
N GLN A 67 -1.51 12.02 32.19
CA GLN A 67 -2.69 11.29 31.73
C GLN A 67 -3.90 12.22 31.55
N HIS A 68 -4.07 13.21 32.42
CA HIS A 68 -5.10 14.24 32.25
C HIS A 68 -4.88 15.08 30.98
N ARG A 69 -3.65 15.53 30.71
CA ARG A 69 -3.32 16.24 29.47
C ARG A 69 -3.51 15.38 28.22
N LEU A 70 -3.10 14.12 28.26
CA LEU A 70 -3.28 13.17 27.15
C LEU A 70 -4.75 13.02 26.79
N ARG A 71 -5.63 12.87 27.79
CA ARG A 71 -7.09 12.81 27.57
C ARG A 71 -7.66 14.12 27.02
N ARG A 72 -7.18 15.29 27.47
CA ARG A 72 -7.58 16.59 26.91
C ARG A 72 -7.13 16.73 25.45
N ALA A 73 -5.88 16.35 25.14
CA ALA A 73 -5.35 16.36 23.78
C ALA A 73 -6.16 15.43 22.86
N TYR A 74 -6.53 14.25 23.35
CA TYR A 74 -7.36 13.30 22.63
C TYR A 74 -8.73 13.90 22.30
N LYS A 75 -9.42 14.49 23.28
CA LYS A 75 -10.71 15.19 23.07
C LYS A 75 -10.60 16.34 22.07
N LEU A 76 -9.52 17.12 22.13
CA LEU A 76 -9.25 18.19 21.18
C LEU A 76 -9.11 17.64 19.75
N MET A 77 -8.36 16.55 19.56
CA MET A 77 -8.20 15.95 18.23
C MET A 77 -9.48 15.29 17.72
N LEU A 78 -10.27 14.66 18.58
CA LEU A 78 -11.57 14.13 18.19
C LEU A 78 -12.50 15.25 17.71
N ASN A 79 -12.58 16.36 18.45
CA ASN A 79 -13.35 17.53 18.03
C ASN A 79 -12.88 18.07 16.66
N PHE A 80 -11.56 18.11 16.42
CA PHE A 80 -11.00 18.48 15.11
C PHE A 80 -11.40 17.52 13.98
N PHE A 81 -11.64 16.24 14.27
CA PHE A 81 -12.18 15.29 13.30
C PHE A 81 -13.73 15.33 13.21
N SER A 82 -14.39 16.20 13.98
CA SER A 82 -15.85 16.19 14.22
C SER A 82 -16.36 14.84 14.70
N VAL A 83 -15.65 14.33 15.70
CA VAL A 83 -15.94 13.08 16.41
C VAL A 83 -15.99 13.41 17.90
N LYS A 84 -16.84 12.73 18.67
CA LYS A 84 -16.95 12.92 20.12
C LYS A 84 -17.01 11.60 20.87
N LEU A 85 -16.59 11.65 22.12
CA LEU A 85 -16.73 10.55 23.06
C LEU A 85 -18.08 10.62 23.76
N VAL A 86 -18.73 9.48 23.89
CA VAL A 86 -19.96 9.30 24.66
C VAL A 86 -19.77 8.10 25.58
N GLY A 87 -20.36 8.19 26.78
CA GLY A 87 -20.27 7.16 27.81
C GLY A 87 -19.18 7.45 28.86
N GLU A 88 -19.51 7.17 30.13
CA GLU A 88 -18.59 7.25 31.26
C GLU A 88 -17.91 5.91 31.56
N GLU A 89 -18.61 4.79 31.33
CA GLU A 89 -18.14 3.42 31.57
C GLU A 89 -17.67 2.71 30.30
N GLU A 90 -18.43 2.82 29.20
CA GLU A 90 -18.05 2.33 27.87
C GLU A 90 -17.70 3.50 26.95
N ILE A 91 -16.46 3.52 26.45
CA ILE A 91 -15.99 4.58 25.57
C ILE A 91 -16.57 4.35 24.18
N GLU A 92 -17.63 5.05 23.83
CA GLU A 92 -18.15 5.11 22.47
C GLU A 92 -17.63 6.35 21.74
N VAL A 93 -17.40 6.21 20.44
CA VAL A 93 -16.93 7.27 19.54
C VAL A 93 -18.01 7.49 18.48
N ILE A 94 -18.60 8.68 18.44
CA ILE A 94 -19.69 9.01 17.49
C ILE A 94 -19.40 10.29 16.71
N ARG A 95 -20.16 10.52 15.63
CA ARG A 95 -20.10 11.76 14.84
C ARG A 95 -20.55 12.96 15.69
N ASP A 96 -19.93 14.11 15.44
CA ASP A 96 -20.42 15.39 15.92
C ASP A 96 -21.32 16.08 14.87
N SER A 97 -22.07 17.11 15.26
CA SER A 97 -23.09 17.76 14.39
C SER A 97 -22.53 18.33 13.08
N ASN A 98 -21.25 18.74 13.07
CA ASN A 98 -20.59 19.38 11.93
C ASN A 98 -19.68 18.43 11.12
N PHE A 99 -19.95 17.12 11.13
CA PHE A 99 -19.03 16.12 10.57
C PHE A 99 -18.78 16.24 9.06
N SER A 100 -19.75 16.72 8.27
CA SER A 100 -19.65 16.73 6.80
C SER A 100 -18.42 17.48 6.28
N THR A 101 -18.22 18.73 6.73
CA THR A 101 -17.08 19.56 6.31
C THR A 101 -15.75 18.95 6.75
N ARG A 102 -15.67 18.39 7.96
CA ARG A 102 -14.45 17.77 8.47
C ARG A 102 -14.13 16.44 7.79
N PHE A 103 -15.13 15.67 7.41
CA PHE A 103 -14.91 14.43 6.65
C PHE A 103 -14.41 14.72 5.24
N SER A 104 -14.94 15.76 4.59
CA SER A 104 -14.41 16.26 3.31
C SER A 104 -12.94 16.67 3.44
N ASN A 105 -12.59 17.38 4.52
CA ASN A 105 -11.21 17.71 4.83
C ASN A 105 -10.34 16.45 5.05
N LEU A 106 -10.80 15.47 5.82
CA LEU A 106 -10.07 14.22 6.06
C LEU A 106 -9.81 13.41 4.78
N ASN A 107 -10.76 13.41 3.83
CA ASN A 107 -10.57 12.77 2.53
C ASN A 107 -9.56 13.49 1.66
N THR A 108 -9.46 14.81 1.77
CA THR A 108 -8.59 15.64 0.93
C THR A 108 -7.16 15.71 1.50
N ASN A 109 -7.03 15.85 2.82
CA ASN A 109 -5.77 16.11 3.51
C ASN A 109 -5.22 14.85 4.16
N THR A 110 -4.55 14.03 3.35
CA THR A 110 -4.03 12.70 3.75
C THR A 110 -3.00 12.73 4.88
N HIS A 111 -2.37 13.88 5.16
CA HIS A 111 -1.47 14.02 6.30
C HIS A 111 -2.18 13.80 7.66
N ASN A 112 -3.51 14.01 7.73
CA ASN A 112 -4.31 13.70 8.91
C ASN A 112 -4.31 12.19 9.23
N ASN A 113 -4.10 11.31 8.23
CA ASN A 113 -3.93 9.88 8.47
C ASN A 113 -2.67 9.58 9.29
N LEU A 114 -1.58 10.35 9.09
CA LEU A 114 -0.36 10.23 9.90
C LEU A 114 -0.60 10.74 11.32
N ARG A 115 -1.38 11.81 11.49
CA ARG A 115 -1.77 12.34 12.81
C ARG A 115 -2.59 11.31 13.59
N ILE A 116 -3.63 10.71 12.97
CA ILE A 116 -4.46 9.67 13.57
C ILE A 116 -3.62 8.45 13.95
N THR A 117 -2.73 7.99 13.05
CA THR A 117 -1.82 6.86 13.35
C THR A 117 -0.99 7.13 14.61
N ARG A 118 -0.41 8.34 14.71
CA ARG A 118 0.38 8.74 15.88
C ARG A 118 -0.46 8.80 17.15
N ILE A 119 -1.67 9.34 17.08
CA ILE A 119 -2.62 9.35 18.21
C ILE A 119 -2.88 7.92 18.68
N VAL A 120 -3.32 7.03 17.78
CA VAL A 120 -3.64 5.64 18.14
C VAL A 120 -2.43 4.96 18.79
N LYS A 121 -1.24 5.02 18.18
CA LYS A 121 -0.02 4.44 18.77
C LYS A 121 0.29 5.03 20.15
N SER A 122 0.20 6.36 20.30
CA SER A 122 0.61 7.06 21.53
C SER A 122 -0.33 6.72 22.70
N MET A 123 -1.63 6.63 22.43
CA MET A 123 -2.61 6.17 23.41
C MET A 123 -2.27 4.76 23.92
N GLY A 124 -1.88 3.85 23.03
CA GLY A 124 -1.44 2.51 23.42
C GLY A 124 -0.13 2.47 24.20
N GLU A 125 0.88 3.26 23.80
CA GLU A 125 2.18 3.30 24.49
C GLU A 125 2.07 3.93 25.88
N LEU A 126 1.25 4.97 26.05
CA LEU A 126 1.13 5.74 27.28
C LEU A 126 0.07 5.21 28.26
N GLY A 127 -0.40 3.98 28.07
CA GLY A 127 -1.29 3.29 29.03
C GLY A 127 -2.77 3.66 28.90
N ALA A 128 -3.18 4.23 27.77
CA ALA A 128 -4.55 4.64 27.48
C ALA A 128 -5.14 3.80 26.31
N ALA A 129 -4.85 2.49 26.29
CA ALA A 129 -5.21 1.58 25.20
C ALA A 129 -6.72 1.46 24.96
N GLN A 130 -7.54 1.67 26.00
CA GLN A 130 -9.00 1.63 25.95
C GLN A 130 -9.62 2.64 24.95
N TYR A 131 -8.88 3.67 24.55
CA TYR A 131 -9.34 4.63 23.55
C TYR A 131 -9.04 4.22 22.10
N GLN A 132 -8.17 3.23 21.89
CA GLN A 132 -7.71 2.85 20.55
C GLN A 132 -8.82 2.17 19.75
N ALA A 133 -9.36 1.05 20.27
CA ALA A 133 -10.31 0.23 19.53
C ALA A 133 -11.62 0.98 19.18
N PRO A 134 -12.24 1.76 20.09
CA PRO A 134 -13.42 2.55 19.74
C PRO A 134 -13.19 3.53 18.58
N LEU A 135 -12.03 4.21 18.57
CA LEU A 135 -11.69 5.15 17.51
C LEU A 135 -11.45 4.45 16.17
N VAL A 136 -10.71 3.34 16.18
CA VAL A 136 -10.46 2.57 14.95
C VAL A 136 -11.76 1.99 14.42
N LYS A 137 -12.62 1.44 15.29
CA LYS A 137 -13.95 0.92 14.92
C LYS A 137 -14.81 1.99 14.27
N PHE A 138 -14.82 3.21 14.82
CA PHE A 138 -15.54 4.34 14.25
C PHE A 138 -15.10 4.61 12.80
N PHE A 139 -13.80 4.80 12.55
CA PHE A 139 -13.32 5.03 11.19
C PHE A 139 -13.61 3.85 10.26
N LEU A 140 -13.47 2.61 10.73
CA LEU A 140 -13.81 1.42 9.93
C LEU A 140 -15.30 1.39 9.57
N LYS A 141 -16.21 1.77 10.47
CA LYS A 141 -17.64 1.89 10.17
C LYS A 141 -17.89 2.96 9.10
N GLU A 142 -17.29 4.14 9.25
CA GLU A 142 -17.42 5.24 8.28
C GLU A 142 -16.91 4.86 6.87
N ILE A 143 -15.89 4.00 6.80
CA ILE A 143 -15.31 3.54 5.54
C ILE A 143 -16.12 2.37 4.95
N LEU A 144 -16.38 1.34 5.75
CA LEU A 144 -16.90 0.06 5.27
C LEU A 144 -18.42 0.04 5.16
N VAL A 145 -19.12 0.77 6.02
CA VAL A 145 -20.59 0.79 6.07
C VAL A 145 -21.13 2.06 5.41
N GLU A 146 -20.69 3.23 5.88
CA GLU A 146 -21.29 4.53 5.54
C GLU A 146 -20.73 5.17 4.25
N ASP A 147 -19.65 4.59 3.73
CA ASP A 147 -18.95 5.01 2.50
C ASP A 147 -18.38 6.44 2.52
N GLN A 148 -18.19 7.06 3.67
CA GLN A 148 -17.82 8.48 3.79
C GLN A 148 -16.31 8.78 3.67
N LEU A 149 -15.43 7.88 4.12
CA LEU A 149 -13.99 8.16 4.28
C LEU A 149 -13.07 7.28 3.40
N GLN A 150 -13.44 7.06 2.14
CA GLN A 150 -12.75 6.07 1.28
C GLN A 150 -11.23 6.31 1.13
N ASN A 151 -10.77 7.56 1.08
CA ASN A 151 -9.34 7.87 0.95
C ASN A 151 -8.52 7.46 2.19
N MET A 152 -9.18 7.26 3.34
CA MET A 152 -8.57 6.77 4.57
C MET A 152 -8.46 5.24 4.63
N LYS A 153 -9.15 4.50 3.75
CA LYS A 153 -9.24 3.03 3.78
C LYS A 153 -7.89 2.33 3.84
N GLY A 154 -6.93 2.75 3.02
CA GLY A 154 -5.59 2.18 3.01
C GLY A 154 -4.87 2.38 4.35
N SER A 155 -5.00 3.58 4.93
CA SER A 155 -4.38 3.91 6.22
C SER A 155 -5.04 3.22 7.40
N ALA A 156 -6.37 3.12 7.40
CA ALA A 156 -7.14 2.44 8.44
C ALA A 156 -6.73 0.97 8.58
N LEU A 157 -6.60 0.27 7.45
CA LEU A 157 -6.27 -1.15 7.44
C LEU A 157 -4.78 -1.43 7.68
N LYS A 158 -3.90 -0.60 7.11
CA LYS A 158 -2.44 -0.84 7.18
C LYS A 158 -1.79 -0.28 8.44
N TYR A 159 -2.36 0.77 9.05
CA TYR A 159 -1.70 1.49 10.14
C TYR A 159 -2.58 1.63 11.40
N PHE A 160 -3.88 1.94 11.27
CA PHE A 160 -4.70 2.20 12.46
C PHE A 160 -5.05 0.90 13.20
N LEU A 161 -5.57 -0.09 12.48
CA LEU A 161 -5.93 -1.39 13.04
C LEU A 161 -4.72 -2.11 13.66
N PRO A 162 -3.56 -2.23 12.99
CA PRO A 162 -2.38 -2.86 13.60
C PRO A 162 -1.81 -2.12 14.81
N ALA A 163 -2.13 -0.82 14.99
CA ALA A 163 -1.65 -0.05 16.12
C ALA A 163 -2.42 -0.30 17.42
N VAL A 164 -3.57 -0.97 17.37
CA VAL A 164 -4.35 -1.37 18.55
C VAL A 164 -3.57 -2.40 19.36
N LYS A 165 -3.27 -2.07 20.63
CA LYS A 165 -2.40 -2.88 21.51
C LYS A 165 -3.09 -4.13 22.04
N ASN A 166 -4.40 -4.05 22.33
CA ASN A 166 -5.16 -5.18 22.85
C ASN A 166 -5.45 -6.16 21.70
N ASP A 167 -4.93 -7.38 21.82
CA ASP A 167 -5.03 -8.40 20.78
C ASP A 167 -6.50 -8.81 20.53
N HIS A 168 -7.29 -9.00 21.57
CA HIS A 168 -8.70 -9.37 21.44
C HIS A 168 -9.52 -8.29 20.73
N GLU A 169 -9.31 -7.02 21.08
CA GLU A 169 -9.97 -5.91 20.38
C GLU A 169 -9.51 -5.80 18.92
N ARG A 170 -8.22 -6.02 18.65
CA ARG A 170 -7.66 -5.97 17.30
C ARG A 170 -8.20 -7.11 16.42
N ASP A 171 -8.37 -8.30 16.98
CA ASP A 171 -8.94 -9.46 16.28
C ASP A 171 -10.42 -9.22 15.98
N ALA A 172 -11.20 -8.70 16.94
CA ALA A 172 -12.60 -8.31 16.72
C ALA A 172 -12.74 -7.24 15.61
N LEU A 173 -11.81 -6.28 15.52
CA LEU A 173 -11.78 -5.30 14.43
C LEU A 173 -11.42 -5.95 13.09
N SER A 174 -10.53 -6.94 13.08
CA SER A 174 -10.16 -7.69 11.87
C SER A 174 -11.34 -8.50 11.35
N GLU A 175 -12.07 -9.17 12.23
CA GLU A 175 -13.31 -9.87 11.89
C GLU A 175 -14.38 -8.91 11.36
N TYR A 176 -14.54 -7.74 12.00
CA TYR A 176 -15.44 -6.69 11.53
C TYR A 176 -15.10 -6.25 10.09
N VAL A 177 -13.81 -6.10 9.77
CA VAL A 177 -13.35 -5.78 8.41
C VAL A 177 -13.70 -6.89 7.43
N LEU A 178 -13.47 -8.16 7.77
CA LEU A 178 -13.75 -9.30 6.90
C LEU A 178 -15.25 -9.39 6.59
N LYS A 179 -16.10 -9.34 7.62
CA LYS A 179 -17.57 -9.38 7.49
C LYS A 179 -18.09 -8.30 6.53
N HIS A 180 -17.63 -7.07 6.68
CA HIS A 180 -18.13 -5.95 5.87
C HIS A 180 -17.45 -5.84 4.51
N ARG A 181 -16.23 -6.38 4.31
CA ARG A 181 -15.62 -6.52 2.98
C ARG A 181 -16.39 -7.52 2.12
N ILE A 182 -16.78 -8.66 2.69
CA ILE A 182 -17.59 -9.66 2.00
C ILE A 182 -18.93 -9.03 1.61
N SER A 183 -19.70 -8.51 2.57
CA SER A 183 -21.03 -7.92 2.30
C SER A 183 -21.02 -6.77 1.27
N LYS A 184 -20.02 -5.87 1.29
CA LYS A 184 -19.94 -4.74 0.34
C LYS A 184 -19.48 -5.20 -1.06
N ASN A 185 -18.61 -6.20 -1.16
CA ASN A 185 -18.19 -6.77 -2.45
C ASN A 185 -19.32 -7.62 -3.06
N THR A 186 -20.00 -8.46 -2.28
CA THR A 186 -21.17 -9.24 -2.72
C THR A 186 -22.24 -8.32 -3.32
N LYS A 187 -22.59 -7.21 -2.64
CA LYS A 187 -23.60 -6.26 -3.13
C LYS A 187 -23.18 -5.42 -4.35
N ARG A 188 -21.90 -5.06 -4.49
CA ARG A 188 -21.44 -4.13 -5.54
C ARG A 188 -21.03 -4.83 -6.84
N LEU A 189 -20.62 -6.08 -6.77
CA LEU A 189 -19.96 -6.77 -7.87
C LEU A 189 -20.68 -8.03 -8.35
N LEU A 190 -21.74 -8.52 -7.67
CA LEU A 190 -22.65 -9.50 -8.30
C LEU A 190 -23.10 -9.00 -9.68
N PRO A 191 -23.62 -7.76 -9.84
CA PRO A 191 -24.01 -7.25 -11.16
C PRO A 191 -22.84 -7.16 -12.14
N VAL A 192 -21.64 -6.85 -11.66
CA VAL A 192 -20.43 -6.66 -12.49
C VAL A 192 -19.88 -7.99 -12.98
N VAL A 193 -19.75 -9.00 -12.12
CA VAL A 193 -19.30 -10.35 -12.51
C VAL A 193 -20.36 -11.02 -13.39
N THR A 194 -21.66 -10.85 -13.09
CA THR A 194 -22.73 -11.32 -14.00
C THR A 194 -22.69 -10.60 -15.35
N SER A 195 -22.31 -9.31 -15.40
CA SER A 195 -22.09 -8.57 -16.65
C SER A 195 -20.79 -8.91 -17.38
N LEU A 196 -19.81 -9.50 -16.67
CA LEU A 196 -18.50 -9.93 -17.17
C LEU A 196 -18.51 -11.39 -17.65
N LEU A 197 -19.57 -12.15 -17.41
CA LEU A 197 -19.81 -13.43 -18.06
C LEU A 197 -20.54 -13.18 -19.40
N PRO A 198 -20.18 -13.88 -20.50
CA PRO A 198 -20.82 -13.72 -21.81
C PRO A 198 -22.29 -14.15 -21.81
N THR A 199 -22.69 -14.93 -20.81
CA THR A 199 -24.08 -15.32 -20.53
C THR A 199 -24.37 -15.08 -19.04
N PRO A 200 -25.52 -14.50 -18.67
CA PRO A 200 -25.92 -14.43 -17.27
C PRO A 200 -25.95 -15.84 -16.66
N ILE A 201 -25.61 -15.95 -15.36
CA ILE A 201 -25.56 -17.21 -14.59
C ILE A 201 -26.87 -18.01 -14.73
N THR A 202 -27.97 -17.35 -15.09
CA THR A 202 -29.29 -17.93 -15.38
C THR A 202 -29.31 -18.97 -16.51
N HIS A 203 -28.29 -19.08 -17.36
CA HIS A 203 -28.21 -20.14 -18.39
C HIS A 203 -27.49 -21.41 -17.92
N TRP A 204 -26.87 -21.36 -16.74
CA TRP A 204 -26.01 -22.43 -16.25
C TRP A 204 -26.81 -23.27 -15.27
N THR A 205 -27.01 -24.54 -15.59
CA THR A 205 -27.69 -25.49 -14.70
C THR A 205 -26.66 -26.19 -13.82
N PRO A 206 -26.71 -26.03 -12.48
CA PRO A 206 -25.75 -26.66 -11.59
C PRO A 206 -25.91 -28.18 -11.63
N ALA A 207 -24.89 -28.87 -12.11
CA ALA A 207 -24.85 -30.33 -12.19
C ALA A 207 -23.73 -30.87 -11.28
N TYR A 208 -24.05 -31.06 -10.00
CA TYR A 208 -23.14 -31.64 -9.02
C TYR A 208 -23.05 -33.16 -9.19
N SER A 209 -21.83 -33.69 -9.22
CA SER A 209 -21.55 -35.12 -9.20
C SER A 209 -21.89 -35.75 -7.85
N GLU A 210 -22.06 -37.08 -7.79
CA GLU A 210 -22.33 -37.79 -6.53
C GLU A 210 -21.24 -37.58 -5.46
N LYS A 211 -19.99 -37.38 -5.88
CA LYS A 211 -18.88 -37.04 -4.97
C LYS A 211 -19.05 -35.64 -4.39
N GLU A 212 -19.44 -34.68 -5.22
CA GLU A 212 -19.71 -33.30 -4.77
C GLU A 212 -20.92 -33.26 -3.87
N LYS A 213 -22.03 -33.93 -4.22
CA LYS A 213 -23.21 -34.01 -3.35
C LYS A 213 -22.90 -34.58 -1.98
N LYS A 214 -22.07 -35.63 -1.90
CA LYS A 214 -21.60 -36.19 -0.64
C LYS A 214 -20.81 -35.18 0.18
N TRP A 215 -19.86 -34.49 -0.43
CA TRP A 215 -19.09 -33.44 0.25
C TRP A 215 -19.98 -32.26 0.68
N LEU A 216 -20.89 -31.82 -0.18
CA LEU A 216 -21.85 -30.75 0.13
C LEU A 216 -22.75 -31.09 1.31
N SER A 217 -23.12 -32.37 1.50
CA SER A 217 -23.91 -32.81 2.66
C SER A 217 -23.18 -32.74 4.00
N GLU A 218 -21.85 -32.63 3.98
CA GLU A 218 -21.00 -32.52 5.17
C GLU A 218 -20.65 -31.04 5.49
N GLU A 219 -20.86 -30.12 4.55
CA GLU A 219 -20.51 -28.70 4.67
C GLU A 219 -21.71 -27.84 5.07
N PRO A 220 -21.52 -26.84 5.95
CA PRO A 220 -22.60 -25.96 6.38
C PRO A 220 -23.06 -25.02 5.23
N GLY A 221 -24.25 -25.28 4.72
CA GLY A 221 -24.86 -24.54 3.60
C GLY A 221 -26.27 -25.04 3.26
N GLU A 222 -26.86 -24.45 2.22
CA GLU A 222 -28.20 -24.80 1.74
C GLU A 222 -28.30 -24.74 0.20
N TYR A 223 -29.21 -25.56 -0.34
CA TYR A 223 -29.57 -25.47 -1.75
C TYR A 223 -30.57 -24.34 -1.96
N ARG A 224 -30.30 -23.48 -2.93
CA ARG A 224 -31.24 -22.47 -3.42
C ARG A 224 -32.33 -23.10 -4.29
N GLU A 225 -33.42 -22.35 -4.49
CA GLU A 225 -34.52 -22.73 -5.39
C GLU A 225 -34.07 -22.95 -6.85
N ASP A 226 -32.95 -22.32 -7.25
CA ASP A 226 -32.34 -22.44 -8.57
C ASP A 226 -31.34 -23.63 -8.69
N GLY A 227 -31.24 -24.46 -7.66
CA GLY A 227 -30.43 -25.69 -7.63
C GLY A 227 -28.96 -25.49 -7.26
N TRP A 228 -28.51 -24.25 -6.99
CA TRP A 228 -27.14 -23.96 -6.58
C TRP A 228 -26.94 -24.17 -5.09
N TYR A 229 -25.79 -24.70 -4.68
CA TYR A 229 -25.42 -24.80 -3.27
C TYR A 229 -24.74 -23.52 -2.78
N GLN A 230 -25.27 -22.92 -1.72
CA GLN A 230 -24.72 -21.74 -1.08
C GLN A 230 -24.15 -22.09 0.30
N LEU A 231 -22.89 -21.72 0.54
CA LEU A 231 -22.22 -21.87 1.84
C LEU A 231 -22.66 -20.77 2.83
N GLU A 232 -22.43 -20.98 4.12
CA GLU A 232 -22.69 -19.98 5.18
C GLU A 232 -22.06 -18.60 4.93
N ASN A 233 -20.94 -18.55 4.21
CA ASN A 233 -20.24 -17.31 3.84
C ASN A 233 -20.80 -16.62 2.59
N GLU A 234 -22.00 -17.00 2.16
CA GLU A 234 -22.72 -16.52 0.96
C GLU A 234 -22.07 -16.87 -0.40
N ARG A 235 -21.02 -17.69 -0.42
CA ARG A 235 -20.38 -18.15 -1.67
C ARG A 235 -21.14 -19.31 -2.29
N ILE A 236 -21.24 -19.32 -3.62
CA ILE A 236 -21.86 -20.38 -4.41
C ILE A 236 -20.80 -21.42 -4.77
N VAL A 237 -21.08 -22.70 -4.54
CA VAL A 237 -20.18 -23.77 -4.98
C VAL A 237 -20.33 -24.01 -6.48
N LEU A 238 -19.25 -23.85 -7.24
CA LEU A 238 -19.25 -24.22 -8.66
C LEU A 238 -19.01 -25.73 -8.83
N PRO A 239 -19.86 -26.43 -9.60
CA PRO A 239 -19.57 -27.79 -10.03
C PRO A 239 -18.26 -27.86 -10.82
N ALA A 240 -17.50 -28.94 -10.62
CA ALA A 240 -16.23 -29.18 -11.31
C ALA A 240 -16.38 -29.22 -12.85
N THR A 241 -17.56 -29.57 -13.35
CA THR A 241 -17.91 -29.57 -14.77
C THR A 241 -18.01 -28.17 -15.37
N LEU A 242 -18.58 -27.22 -14.62
CA LEU A 242 -18.82 -25.85 -15.08
C LEU A 242 -17.65 -24.89 -14.76
N ALA A 243 -16.85 -25.22 -13.74
CA ALA A 243 -15.76 -24.38 -13.29
C ALA A 243 -14.77 -23.97 -14.40
N PRO A 244 -14.28 -24.86 -15.29
CA PRO A 244 -13.38 -24.47 -16.37
C PRO A 244 -14.00 -23.50 -17.36
N GLU A 245 -15.27 -23.69 -17.70
CA GLU A 245 -15.98 -22.90 -18.71
C GLU A 245 -16.23 -21.47 -18.19
N ILE A 246 -16.60 -21.31 -16.91
CA ILE A 246 -16.75 -20.01 -16.25
C ILE A 246 -15.40 -19.28 -16.14
N VAL A 247 -14.33 -19.98 -15.74
CA VAL A 247 -12.99 -19.39 -15.65
C VAL A 247 -12.48 -19.00 -17.05
N GLN A 248 -12.77 -19.80 -18.07
CA GLN A 248 -12.40 -19.50 -19.46
C GLN A 248 -13.14 -18.29 -19.99
N ALA A 249 -14.43 -18.18 -19.70
CA ALA A 249 -15.23 -17.01 -20.03
C ALA A 249 -14.68 -15.74 -19.37
N LEU A 250 -14.34 -15.80 -18.07
CA LEU A 250 -13.72 -14.69 -17.35
C LEU A 250 -12.35 -14.30 -17.95
N HIS A 251 -11.51 -15.29 -18.25
CA HIS A 251 -10.20 -15.07 -18.85
C HIS A 251 -10.31 -14.43 -20.24
N SER A 252 -11.25 -14.89 -21.07
CA SER A 252 -11.45 -14.39 -22.43
C SER A 252 -11.76 -12.89 -22.49
N ARG A 253 -12.38 -12.34 -21.43
CA ARG A 253 -12.77 -10.92 -21.36
C ARG A 253 -11.78 -10.04 -20.62
N THR A 254 -11.09 -10.59 -19.62
CA THR A 254 -10.20 -9.80 -18.77
C THR A 254 -8.72 -9.98 -19.11
N HIS A 255 -8.37 -11.07 -19.81
CA HIS A 255 -6.99 -11.55 -19.95
C HIS A 255 -6.23 -11.63 -18.61
N GLY A 256 -6.97 -11.80 -17.51
CA GLY A 256 -6.43 -11.84 -16.16
C GLY A 256 -5.45 -12.99 -16.00
N GLY A 257 -4.31 -12.72 -15.36
CA GLY A 257 -3.38 -13.76 -14.93
C GLY A 257 -3.99 -14.62 -13.81
N LYS A 258 -3.33 -15.74 -13.48
CA LYS A 258 -3.78 -16.71 -12.47
C LYS A 258 -4.30 -16.06 -11.18
N THR A 259 -3.47 -15.27 -10.52
CA THR A 259 -3.80 -14.64 -9.22
C THR A 259 -4.94 -13.63 -9.33
N ALA A 260 -5.02 -12.90 -10.45
CA ALA A 260 -6.09 -11.93 -10.66
C ALA A 260 -7.45 -12.63 -10.83
N MET A 261 -7.49 -13.74 -11.57
CA MET A 261 -8.71 -14.52 -11.74
C MET A 261 -9.15 -15.19 -10.42
N GLU A 262 -8.22 -15.74 -9.64
CA GLU A 262 -8.51 -16.28 -8.30
C GLU A 262 -9.18 -15.22 -7.40
N GLN A 263 -8.60 -14.03 -7.33
CA GLN A 263 -9.13 -12.92 -6.53
C GLN A 263 -10.48 -12.38 -7.03
N GLN A 264 -10.76 -12.50 -8.34
CA GLN A 264 -12.04 -12.10 -8.92
C GLN A 264 -13.14 -13.11 -8.61
N LEU A 265 -12.82 -14.41 -8.56
CA LEU A 265 -13.79 -15.48 -8.32
C LEU A 265 -14.06 -15.72 -6.83
N GLU A 266 -13.02 -15.63 -5.99
CA GLU A 266 -13.06 -15.95 -4.56
C GLU A 266 -14.24 -15.31 -3.79
N PRO A 267 -14.65 -14.05 -4.05
CA PRO A 267 -15.74 -13.43 -3.29
C PRO A 267 -17.13 -14.05 -3.56
N TYR A 268 -17.35 -14.70 -4.71
CA TYR A 268 -18.66 -15.21 -5.12
C TYR A 268 -18.72 -16.72 -5.19
N PHE A 269 -17.62 -17.34 -5.62
CA PHE A 269 -17.59 -18.74 -5.96
C PHE A 269 -16.59 -19.49 -5.10
N TYR A 270 -17.02 -20.62 -4.56
CA TYR A 270 -16.12 -21.65 -4.12
C TYR A 270 -15.88 -22.60 -5.30
N VAL A 271 -14.64 -22.67 -5.75
CA VAL A 271 -14.24 -23.47 -6.91
C VAL A 271 -13.16 -24.46 -6.48
N PRO A 272 -13.49 -25.77 -6.35
CA PRO A 272 -12.50 -26.79 -6.03
C PRO A 272 -11.35 -26.76 -7.04
N GLY A 273 -10.12 -26.54 -6.57
CA GLY A 273 -8.93 -26.52 -7.43
C GLY A 273 -8.82 -25.33 -8.38
N VAL A 274 -9.44 -24.18 -8.07
CA VAL A 274 -9.42 -22.94 -8.89
C VAL A 274 -8.03 -22.58 -9.43
N THR A 275 -7.00 -22.78 -8.61
CA THR A 275 -5.60 -22.49 -8.92
C THR A 275 -5.07 -23.30 -10.09
N ALA A 276 -5.43 -24.58 -10.18
CA ALA A 276 -5.03 -25.44 -11.29
C ALA A 276 -5.76 -25.04 -12.58
N ILE A 277 -7.07 -24.74 -12.46
CA ILE A 277 -7.92 -24.33 -13.58
C ILE A 277 -7.45 -23.00 -14.19
N CYS A 278 -7.27 -21.97 -13.35
CA CYS A 278 -6.75 -20.66 -13.75
C CYS A 278 -5.38 -20.76 -14.44
N LYS A 279 -4.48 -21.61 -13.92
CA LYS A 279 -3.16 -21.84 -14.51
C LYS A 279 -3.26 -22.52 -15.88
N ALA A 280 -4.10 -23.55 -16.01
CA ALA A 280 -4.28 -24.26 -17.26
C ALA A 280 -4.83 -23.33 -18.36
N ILE A 281 -5.86 -22.55 -18.06
CA ILE A 281 -6.50 -21.64 -19.01
C ILE A 281 -5.54 -20.53 -19.44
N ALA A 282 -4.82 -19.91 -18.49
CA ALA A 282 -3.86 -18.86 -18.81
C ALA A 282 -2.70 -19.34 -19.70
N HIS A 283 -2.29 -20.61 -19.58
CA HIS A 283 -1.28 -21.19 -20.45
C HIS A 283 -1.79 -21.59 -21.83
N GLN A 284 -3.07 -21.96 -21.96
CA GLN A 284 -3.68 -22.36 -23.23
C GLN A 284 -4.00 -21.17 -24.15
N TYR A 285 -4.12 -19.96 -23.61
CA TYR A 285 -4.43 -18.75 -24.39
C TYR A 285 -3.21 -18.19 -25.12
N VAL A 286 -3.19 -18.34 -26.45
CA VAL A 286 -2.10 -17.89 -27.33
C VAL A 286 -1.86 -16.37 -27.25
N THR A 287 -2.92 -15.57 -27.15
CA THR A 287 -2.82 -14.10 -27.04
C THR A 287 -2.11 -13.67 -25.76
N CYS A 288 -2.39 -14.33 -24.64
CA CYS A 288 -1.71 -14.08 -23.37
C CYS A 288 -0.27 -14.59 -23.41
N ALA A 289 -0.03 -15.78 -23.96
CA ALA A 289 1.31 -16.38 -24.05
C ALA A 289 2.27 -15.58 -24.95
N THR A 290 1.77 -14.87 -25.96
CA THR A 290 2.57 -14.05 -26.89
C THR A 290 2.90 -12.67 -26.34
N ASN A 291 2.01 -12.06 -25.54
CA ASN A 291 2.16 -10.69 -25.06
C ASN A 291 2.71 -10.57 -23.64
N ASN A 292 2.59 -11.61 -22.82
CA ASN A 292 3.09 -11.56 -21.45
C ASN A 292 4.63 -11.54 -21.43
N PRO A 293 5.27 -10.58 -20.74
CA PRO A 293 6.73 -10.50 -20.65
C PRO A 293 7.27 -11.77 -20.00
N ARG A 294 8.08 -12.53 -20.73
CA ARG A 294 8.66 -13.78 -20.22
C ARG A 294 9.63 -13.46 -19.09
N GLN A 295 9.30 -13.87 -17.87
CA GLN A 295 10.26 -14.05 -16.78
C GLN A 295 11.03 -15.37 -17.00
N GLY A 296 11.74 -15.46 -18.13
CA GLY A 296 12.63 -16.58 -18.40
C GLY A 296 13.92 -16.45 -17.61
N ILE A 297 14.71 -17.54 -17.58
CA ILE A 297 16.09 -17.51 -17.07
C ILE A 297 16.81 -16.35 -17.77
N VAL A 298 17.24 -15.36 -16.99
CA VAL A 298 18.09 -14.29 -17.47
C VAL A 298 19.35 -14.98 -18.01
N ARG A 299 19.57 -14.90 -19.32
CA ARG A 299 20.80 -15.44 -19.90
C ARG A 299 21.96 -14.77 -19.17
N PRO A 300 22.97 -15.52 -18.71
CA PRO A 300 24.13 -14.90 -18.08
C PRO A 300 24.70 -13.83 -19.02
N PRO A 301 25.13 -12.67 -18.50
CA PRO A 301 25.73 -11.63 -19.32
C PRO A 301 26.86 -12.20 -20.18
N GLY A 302 26.93 -11.78 -21.45
CA GLY A 302 28.04 -12.18 -22.31
C GLY A 302 29.38 -11.73 -21.72
N ILE A 303 30.40 -12.58 -21.85
CA ILE A 303 31.76 -12.24 -21.43
C ILE A 303 32.38 -11.35 -22.52
N LEU A 304 32.85 -10.16 -22.16
CA LEU A 304 33.60 -9.28 -23.06
C LEU A 304 35.02 -9.84 -23.23
N SER A 305 35.49 -9.93 -24.48
CA SER A 305 36.86 -10.35 -24.78
C SER A 305 37.86 -9.29 -24.28
N VAL A 306 38.86 -9.73 -23.52
CA VAL A 306 39.93 -8.89 -22.97
C VAL A 306 41.19 -9.04 -23.81
N GLY A 307 41.90 -7.94 -24.10
CA GLY A 307 43.17 -7.97 -24.83
C GLY A 307 44.26 -8.76 -24.08
N LEU A 308 45.19 -9.36 -24.82
CA LEU A 308 46.30 -10.15 -24.24
C LEU A 308 47.49 -9.29 -23.81
N SER A 309 47.58 -8.06 -24.30
CA SER A 309 48.60 -7.09 -23.91
C SER A 309 48.00 -5.69 -23.77
N PRO A 310 48.66 -4.78 -23.03
CA PRO A 310 48.17 -3.41 -22.87
C PRO A 310 47.96 -2.75 -24.23
N MET A 311 46.81 -2.07 -24.40
CA MET A 311 46.40 -1.37 -25.61
C MET A 311 46.15 -2.25 -26.85
N SER A 312 46.17 -3.59 -26.73
CA SER A 312 45.89 -4.54 -27.83
C SER A 312 44.40 -4.84 -28.05
N SER A 313 43.51 -4.09 -27.40
CA SER A 313 42.06 -4.16 -27.59
C SER A 313 41.44 -3.00 -26.84
N LEU A 314 40.77 -2.13 -27.58
CA LEU A 314 40.17 -0.91 -27.07
C LEU A 314 38.65 -0.96 -27.18
N GLN A 315 37.98 -0.54 -26.12
CA GLN A 315 36.58 -0.14 -26.18
C GLN A 315 36.52 1.37 -26.41
N ILE A 316 35.82 1.76 -27.47
CA ILE A 316 35.75 3.14 -27.92
C ILE A 316 34.28 3.54 -27.91
N ASP A 317 33.97 4.65 -27.25
CA ASP A 317 32.61 5.18 -27.22
C ASP A 317 32.60 6.72 -27.13
N PHE A 318 31.47 7.32 -27.46
CA PHE A 318 31.25 8.75 -27.28
C PHE A 318 30.33 9.03 -26.10
N THR A 319 30.71 10.01 -25.29
CA THR A 319 29.82 10.62 -24.30
C THR A 319 29.48 12.04 -24.69
N VAL A 320 28.22 12.43 -24.56
CA VAL A 320 27.78 13.81 -24.79
C VAL A 320 27.98 14.63 -23.51
N LEU A 321 28.62 15.79 -23.62
CA LEU A 321 28.84 16.75 -22.53
C LEU A 321 28.19 18.11 -22.82
N PRO A 322 27.96 18.94 -21.78
CA PRO A 322 27.57 20.33 -21.96
C PRO A 322 28.55 21.07 -22.90
N PRO A 323 28.06 21.81 -23.91
CA PRO A 323 28.93 22.48 -24.86
C PRO A 323 29.88 23.48 -24.18
N CYS A 324 31.18 23.36 -24.46
CA CYS A 324 32.20 24.27 -23.94
C CYS A 324 33.25 24.55 -25.03
N LYS A 325 33.52 25.83 -25.30
CA LYS A 325 34.49 26.30 -26.33
C LYS A 325 34.34 25.62 -27.70
N GLY A 326 33.10 25.32 -28.09
CA GLY A 326 32.76 24.68 -29.37
C GLY A 326 32.91 23.16 -29.41
N TYR A 327 33.21 22.51 -28.29
CA TYR A 327 33.23 21.05 -28.12
C TYR A 327 31.97 20.59 -27.39
N LYS A 328 31.40 19.45 -27.81
CA LYS A 328 30.16 18.87 -27.24
C LYS A 328 30.28 17.38 -26.93
N TYR A 329 31.19 16.68 -27.60
CA TYR A 329 31.34 15.24 -27.46
C TYR A 329 32.70 14.94 -26.83
N LEU A 330 32.76 13.85 -26.07
CA LEU A 330 33.99 13.32 -25.52
C LEU A 330 34.17 11.90 -26.07
N LEU A 331 35.20 11.71 -26.88
CA LEU A 331 35.60 10.39 -27.35
C LEU A 331 36.40 9.73 -26.23
N VAL A 332 35.95 8.56 -25.77
CA VAL A 332 36.59 7.81 -24.68
C VAL A 332 37.11 6.50 -25.25
N LEU A 333 38.38 6.20 -24.99
CA LEU A 333 39.03 4.94 -25.35
C LEU A 333 39.50 4.27 -24.07
N ALA A 334 39.04 3.06 -23.82
CA ALA A 334 39.41 2.27 -22.66
C ALA A 334 40.13 0.99 -23.10
N CYS A 335 41.32 0.76 -22.54
CA CYS A 335 42.02 -0.51 -22.71
C CYS A 335 41.28 -1.61 -21.95
N THR A 336 40.91 -2.68 -22.67
CA THR A 336 40.15 -3.78 -22.08
C THR A 336 40.94 -4.58 -21.04
N LEU A 337 42.28 -4.63 -21.16
CA LEU A 337 43.14 -5.35 -20.21
C LEU A 337 43.43 -4.54 -18.95
N THR A 338 43.87 -3.29 -19.10
CA THR A 338 44.36 -2.48 -17.97
C THR A 338 43.29 -1.57 -17.39
N GLY A 339 42.19 -1.35 -18.10
CA GLY A 339 41.19 -0.33 -17.74
C GLY A 339 41.69 1.11 -17.89
N TRP A 340 42.86 1.32 -18.50
CA TRP A 340 43.39 2.67 -18.73
C TRP A 340 42.52 3.42 -19.73
N VAL A 341 42.15 4.66 -19.40
CA VAL A 341 41.21 5.48 -20.18
C VAL A 341 41.91 6.72 -20.73
N GLU A 342 41.73 6.97 -22.02
CA GLU A 342 42.08 8.23 -22.67
C GLU A 342 40.83 8.89 -23.24
N ALA A 343 40.72 10.21 -23.05
CA ALA A 343 39.52 10.95 -23.43
C ALA A 343 39.87 12.22 -24.20
N TYR A 344 39.21 12.43 -25.34
CA TYR A 344 39.49 13.51 -26.26
C TYR A 344 38.23 14.33 -26.56
N PRO A 345 38.24 15.66 -26.33
CA PRO A 345 37.11 16.50 -26.66
C PRO A 345 36.99 16.64 -28.18
N THR A 346 35.78 16.39 -28.70
CA THR A 346 35.47 16.48 -30.13
C THR A 346 34.24 17.37 -30.38
N ARG A 347 34.18 17.98 -31.57
CA ARG A 347 33.07 18.86 -31.96
C ARG A 347 31.88 18.07 -32.52
N THR A 348 32.13 16.88 -33.06
CA THR A 348 31.15 16.02 -33.72
C THR A 348 31.39 14.55 -33.39
N GLU A 349 30.32 13.75 -33.35
CA GLU A 349 30.38 12.29 -33.19
C GLU A 349 30.60 11.58 -34.55
N LYS A 350 31.59 12.04 -35.31
CA LYS A 350 31.87 11.51 -36.65
C LYS A 350 33.05 10.55 -36.62
N THR A 351 33.01 9.53 -37.48
CA THR A 351 34.12 8.58 -37.70
C THR A 351 35.44 9.28 -37.94
N ALA A 352 35.44 10.44 -38.61
CA ALA A 352 36.65 11.23 -38.86
C ALA A 352 37.37 11.69 -37.59
N GLU A 353 36.65 11.96 -36.50
CA GLU A 353 37.24 12.32 -35.21
C GLU A 353 37.91 11.11 -34.55
N VAL A 354 37.27 9.94 -34.63
CA VAL A 354 37.82 8.66 -34.13
C VAL A 354 39.10 8.29 -34.87
N VAL A 355 39.07 8.31 -36.21
CA VAL A 355 40.25 8.01 -37.04
C VAL A 355 41.37 8.99 -36.74
N ARG A 356 41.07 10.28 -36.60
CA ARG A 356 42.07 11.30 -36.26
C ARG A 356 42.70 11.02 -34.89
N CYS A 357 41.90 10.66 -33.90
CA CYS A 357 42.38 10.30 -32.56
C CYS A 357 43.27 9.05 -32.59
N LEU A 358 42.82 7.97 -33.23
CA LEU A 358 43.60 6.73 -33.32
C LEU A 358 44.94 6.95 -34.03
N MET A 359 44.92 7.64 -35.17
CA MET A 359 46.13 7.85 -35.99
C MET A 359 47.13 8.83 -35.38
N ARG A 360 46.68 9.83 -34.62
CA ARG A 360 47.57 10.85 -34.03
C ARG A 360 48.01 10.52 -32.63
N GLU A 361 47.10 9.98 -31.84
CA GLU A 361 47.30 9.85 -30.40
C GLU A 361 47.59 8.41 -30.00
N ILE A 362 46.89 7.42 -30.55
CA ILE A 362 46.97 6.04 -30.03
C ILE A 362 48.05 5.22 -30.74
N ILE A 363 47.92 5.05 -32.05
CA ILE A 363 48.77 4.16 -32.85
C ILE A 363 50.26 4.54 -32.77
N PRO A 364 50.64 5.84 -32.84
CA PRO A 364 52.05 6.22 -32.74
C PRO A 364 52.70 5.90 -31.39
N ARG A 365 51.90 5.86 -30.30
CA ARG A 365 52.40 5.60 -28.94
C ARG A 365 52.37 4.12 -28.58
N TYR A 366 51.33 3.40 -28.99
CA TYR A 366 51.03 2.06 -28.49
C TYR A 366 51.03 0.97 -29.57
N GLY A 367 51.19 1.33 -30.84
CA GLY A 367 51.03 0.43 -31.96
C GLY A 367 49.56 0.22 -32.34
N LEU A 368 49.32 -0.69 -33.28
CA LEU A 368 47.95 -1.03 -33.71
C LEU A 368 47.26 -1.83 -32.61
N PRO A 369 46.11 -1.34 -32.09
CA PRO A 369 45.30 -2.07 -31.12
C PRO A 369 44.75 -3.37 -31.66
#